data_AF-K1M4P4-F1
#
_entry.id   AF-K1M4P4-F1
#
_cell.length_a   1.000
_cell.length_b   1.000
_cell.length_c   1.000
_cell.angle_alpha   90.00
_cell.angle_beta   90.00
_cell.angle_gamma   90.00
#
_symmetry.space_group_name_H-M   'P 1'
#
loop_
_entity.id
_entity.type
_entity.pdbx_description
1 polymer ?
#
loop_
_entity_poly.entity_id
_entity_poly.type
_entity_poly.pdbx_seq_one_letter_code
_entity_poly.pdbx_strand_id
1 'polypeptide(L)' 'MINAHPINHYLLGDEGYLGKDLTAELKGMGYVLWTPYRRNMKGAKKHNDHQLMAIRRTIESDFSLLSWFSAAARNSHFSL' A
#
# COMPACT_ATOMS: atom_id res chain seq x y z
N MET A 1 21.29 6.01 7.65
CA MET A 1 19.91 5.83 8.18
C MET A 1 19.58 4.36 8.03
N ILE A 2 19.34 3.66 9.13
CA ILE A 2 19.06 2.23 9.11
C ILE A 2 17.61 2.11 8.64
N ASN A 3 17.39 1.60 7.43
CA ASN A 3 16.05 1.39 6.91
C ASN A 3 15.30 0.51 7.92
N ALA A 4 14.22 1.04 8.48
CA ALA A 4 13.32 0.31 9.36
C ALA A 4 12.60 -0.74 8.52
N HIS A 5 13.30 -1.82 8.20
CA HIS A 5 12.71 -2.99 7.58
C HIS A 5 11.98 -3.75 8.69
N PRO A 6 10.64 -3.78 8.68
CA PRO A 6 9.91 -4.59 9.62
C PRO A 6 10.35 -6.05 9.49
N ILE A 7 10.42 -6.74 10.63
CA ILE A 7 10.88 -8.14 10.76
C ILE A 7 9.98 -9.10 9.96
N ASN A 8 8.73 -8.70 9.70
CA ASN A 8 7.79 -9.42 8.84
C ASN A 8 7.75 -8.78 7.45
N HIS A 9 7.68 -9.62 6.42
CA HIS A 9 7.42 -9.18 5.05
C HIS A 9 5.94 -8.79 4.93
N TYR A 10 5.63 -7.53 5.21
CA TYR A 10 4.30 -6.97 4.99
C TYR A 10 4.06 -6.76 3.51
N LEU A 11 2.94 -7.29 3.01
CA LEU A 11 2.45 -6.98 1.68
C LEU A 11 1.26 -6.05 1.81
N LEU A 12 1.43 -4.81 1.34
CA LEU A 12 0.34 -3.86 1.24
C LEU A 12 -0.58 -4.28 0.09
N GLY A 13 -1.76 -4.80 0.43
CA GLY A 13 -2.72 -5.29 -0.54
C GLY A 13 -4.10 -5.38 0.09
N ASP A 14 -5.13 -5.19 -0.72
CA ASP A 14 -6.51 -5.46 -0.31
C ASP A 14 -6.78 -6.97 -0.48
N GLU A 15 -6.99 -7.67 0.63
CA GLU A 15 -7.30 -9.11 0.59
C GLU A 15 -8.56 -9.40 -0.24
N GLY A 16 -9.50 -8.46 -0.36
CA GLY A 16 -10.70 -8.59 -1.19
C GLY A 16 -10.41 -8.54 -2.69
N TYR A 17 -9.26 -8.01 -3.10
CA TYR A 17 -8.80 -8.01 -4.49
C TYR A 17 -7.85 -9.16 -4.82
N LEU A 18 -7.31 -9.84 -3.80
CA LEU A 18 -6.45 -11.00 -3.99
C LEU A 18 -7.28 -12.28 -4.14
N GLY A 19 -6.92 -13.12 -5.10
CA GLY A 19 -7.49 -14.46 -5.21
C GLY A 19 -7.24 -15.26 -3.94
N LYS A 20 -8.18 -16.16 -3.59
CA LYS A 20 -8.06 -17.02 -2.39
C LYS A 20 -6.78 -17.87 -2.41
N ASP A 21 -6.43 -18.39 -3.58
CA ASP A 21 -5.25 -19.25 -3.75
C ASP A 21 -3.95 -18.45 -3.57
N LEU A 22 -3.86 -17.28 -4.20
CA LEU A 22 -2.73 -16.36 -4.03
C LEU A 22 -2.59 -15.89 -2.58
N THR A 23 -3.71 -15.60 -1.93
CA THR A 23 -3.73 -15.23 -0.50
C THR A 23 -3.18 -16.35 0.38
N ALA A 24 -3.56 -17.60 0.10
CA ALA A 24 -3.08 -18.76 0.84
C ALA A 24 -1.59 -19.01 0.60
N GLU A 25 -1.11 -18.90 -0.63
CA GLU A 25 0.29 -19.04 -1.00
C GLU A 25 1.17 -17.99 -0.29
N LEU A 26 0.79 -16.71 -0.37
CA LEU A 26 1.53 -15.63 0.27
C LEU A 26 1.60 -15.80 1.78
N LYS A 27 0.50 -16.24 2.42
CA LYS A 27 0.50 -16.57 3.85
C LYS A 27 1.39 -17.77 4.16
N GLY A 28 1.41 -18.79 3.30
CA GLY A 28 2.30 -19.96 3.41
C GLY A 28 3.79 -19.60 3.28
N MET A 29 4.12 -18.59 2.49
CA MET A 29 5.47 -18.03 2.36
C MET A 29 5.87 -17.11 3.53
N GLY A 30 4.97 -16.86 4.48
CA GLY A 30 5.22 -16.01 5.65
C GLY A 30 4.97 -14.51 5.44
N TYR A 31 4.30 -14.12 4.34
CA TYR A 31 3.88 -12.74 4.16
C TYR A 31 2.68 -12.42 5.04
N VAL A 32 2.69 -11.20 5.58
CA VAL A 32 1.53 -10.63 6.27
C VAL A 32 0.84 -9.68 5.31
N LEU A 33 -0.31 -10.10 4.78
CA LEU A 33 -1.18 -9.22 4.02
C LEU A 33 -1.73 -8.15 4.96
N TRP A 34 -1.56 -6.89 4.57
CA TRP A 34 -2.02 -5.78 5.37
C TRP A 34 -2.84 -4.81 4.54
N THR A 35 -4.10 -4.69 4.93
CA THR A 35 -5.00 -3.63 4.51
C THR A 35 -5.37 -2.82 5.76
N PRO A 36 -5.28 -1.47 5.72
CA PRO A 36 -5.75 -0.66 6.83
C PRO A 36 -7.22 -0.90 7.13
N TYR A 37 -7.52 -1.06 8.41
CA TYR A 37 -8.88 -1.14 8.89
C TYR A 37 -9.53 0.25 8.86
N ARG A 38 -10.83 0.27 8.54
CA ARG A 38 -11.65 1.48 8.69
C ARG A 38 -11.64 1.91 10.16
N ARG A 39 -11.68 3.22 10.41
CA ARG A 39 -11.52 3.80 11.76
C ARG A 39 -12.53 3.25 12.79
N ASN A 40 -13.71 2.83 12.35
CA ASN A 40 -14.79 2.29 13.18
C ASN A 40 -14.71 0.77 13.40
N MET A 41 -13.76 0.06 12.77
CA MET A 41 -13.60 -1.39 12.98
C MET A 41 -12.95 -1.68 14.34
N LYS A 42 -13.41 -2.74 14.99
CA LYS A 42 -12.84 -3.22 16.25
C LYS A 42 -11.36 -3.58 16.04
N GLY A 43 -10.48 -3.06 16.90
CA GLY A 43 -9.04 -3.32 16.82
C GLY A 43 -8.27 -2.43 15.84
N ALA A 44 -8.93 -1.49 15.12
CA ALA A 44 -8.27 -0.62 14.14
C ALA A 44 -7.04 0.12 14.68
N LYS A 45 -7.07 0.59 15.94
CA LYS A 45 -5.90 1.26 16.56
C LYS A 45 -4.68 0.35 16.74
N LYS A 46 -4.88 -0.96 16.93
CA LYS A 46 -3.79 -1.93 17.10
C LYS A 46 -3.32 -2.47 15.76
N HIS A 47 -4.25 -2.69 14.82
CA HIS A 47 -3.96 -3.21 13.48
C HIS A 47 -3.34 -2.17 12.54
N ASN A 48 -3.78 -0.91 12.63
CA ASN A 48 -3.25 0.18 11.82
C ASN A 48 -1.97 0.73 12.43
N ASP A 49 -0.91 -0.05 12.34
CA ASP A 49 0.42 0.36 12.77
C ASP A 49 0.84 1.70 12.13
N HIS A 50 1.42 2.58 12.94
CA HIS A 50 1.77 3.94 12.50
C HIS A 50 2.89 3.95 11.45
N GLN A 51 3.87 3.04 11.55
CA GLN A 51 4.95 2.94 10.57
C GLN A 51 4.42 2.44 9.22
N LEU A 52 3.59 1.39 9.23
CA LEU A 52 2.94 0.88 8.01
C LEU A 52 2.05 1.95 7.36
N MET A 53 1.36 2.76 8.17
CA MET A 53 0.57 3.89 7.67
C MET A 53 1.42 4.99 7.03
N ALA A 54 2.58 5.31 7.61
CA ALA A 54 3.49 6.28 7.03
C ALA A 54 4.04 5.79 5.68
N ILE A 55 4.47 4.53 5.59
CA ILE A 55 4.95 3.90 4.35
C ILE A 55 3.87 3.94 3.27
N ARG A 56 2.63 3.53 3.60
CA ARG A 56 1.49 3.58 2.67
C ARG A 56 1.28 5.00 2.13
N ARG A 57 1.28 6.02 2.99
CA ARG A 57 1.07 7.42 2.57
C ARG A 57 2.17 7.90 1.61
N THR A 58 3.42 7.53 1.85
CA THR A 58 4.52 7.86 0.94
C THR A 58 4.29 7.23 -0.43
N ILE A 59 3.98 5.92 -0.48
CA ILE A 59 3.68 5.22 -1.73
C ILE A 59 2.52 5.90 -2.49
N GLU A 60 1.40 6.16 -1.81
CA GLU A 60 0.22 6.81 -2.41
C GLU A 60 0.52 8.22 -2.93
N SER A 61 1.33 8.99 -2.19
CA SER A 61 1.76 10.33 -2.58
C SER A 61 2.62 10.28 -3.83
N ASP A 62 3.58 9.36 -3.89
CA ASP A 62 4.48 9.19 -5.03
C ASP A 62 3.70 8.79 -6.29
N PHE A 63 2.76 7.85 -6.18
CA PHE A 63 1.88 7.49 -7.31
C PHE A 63 1.01 8.66 -7.78
N SER A 64 0.49 9.47 -6.85
CA SER A 64 -0.30 10.66 -7.19
C SER A 64 0.53 11.68 -7.96
N LEU A 65 1.78 11.89 -7.54
CA LEU A 65 2.72 12.79 -8.20
C LEU A 65 3.07 12.28 -9.61
N LEU A 66 3.39 11.00 -9.76
CA LEU A 66 3.68 10.38 -11.06
C LEU A 66 2.47 10.44 -12.02
N SER A 67 1.26 10.25 -11.49
CA SER A 67 0.03 10.40 -12.27
C SER A 67 -0.17 11.83 -12.75
N TRP A 68 0.10 12.82 -11.87
CA TRP A 68 0.05 14.23 -12.23
C TRP A 68 1.05 14.57 -13.33
N PHE A 69 2.33 14.16 -13.20
CA PHE A 69 3.33 14.37 -14.26
C PHE A 69 2.91 13.75 -15.58
N SER A 70 2.39 12.53 -15.54
CA SER A 70 1.91 11.83 -16.74
C SER A 70 0.74 12.55 -17.40
N ALA A 71 -0.19 13.10 -16.60
CA ALA A 71 -1.30 13.89 -17.11
C ALA A 71 -0.82 15.23 -17.69
N ALA A 72 0.09 15.92 -17.01
CA ALA A 72 0.68 17.17 -17.48
C ALA A 72 1.41 16.97 -18.82
N ALA A 73 2.23 15.92 -18.94
CA ALA A 73 2.94 15.59 -20.17
C ALA A 73 2.00 15.26 -21.35
N ARG A 74 0.87 14.59 -21.09
CA ARG A 74 -0.16 14.36 -22.12
C ARG A 74 -0.84 15.66 -22.54
N ASN A 75 -1.16 16.54 -21.60
CA ASN A 75 -1.86 17.79 -21.89
C ASN A 75 -0.97 18.80 -22.63
N SER A 76 0.35 18.78 -22.42
CA SER A 76 1.31 19.59 -23.20
C SER A 76 1.47 19.12 -24.65
N HIS A 77 1.05 17.89 -24.98
CA HIS A 77 1.10 17.36 -26.35
C HIS A 77 -0.09 17.78 -27.23
N PHE A 78 -1.14 18.38 -26.64
CA PHE A 78 -2.33 18.86 -27.35
C PHE A 78 -2.36 20.40 -27.50
N SER A 79 -1.24 21.08 -27.26
CA SER A 79 -1.12 22.55 -27.33
C SER A 79 -0.31 23.09 -28.52
N LEU A 80 -0.07 22.28 -29.56
CA LEU A 80 0.53 22.70 -30.84
C LEU A 80 -0.50 22.50 -31.96
#